data_AF-A0A9D2GHW5-F1
#
_entry.id   AF-A0A9D2GHW5-F1
#
_cell.length_a   1.000
_cell.length_b   1.000
_cell.length_c   1.000
_cell.angle_alpha   90.00
_cell.angle_beta   90.00
_cell.angle_gamma   90.00
#
_symmetry.space_group_name_H-M   'P 1'
#
loop_
_entity.id
_entity.type
_entity.pdbx_description
1 polymer ?
#
loop_
_entity_poly.entity_id
_entity_poly.type
_entity_poly.pdbx_seq_one_letter_code
_entity_poly.pdbx_strand_id
1 'polypeptide(L)' 'MIKVNILNLNGFLKVINQCHGRVMMVSPEGRKINITRRYLLQNELERQFEERGNFLPLSVRFFQ' A
#
# COMPACT_ATOMS: atom_id res chain seq x y z
N MET A 1 13.71 -0.73 -1.96
CA MET A 1 12.30 -0.51 -2.30
C MET A 1 11.78 -1.84 -2.80
N ILE A 2 10.69 -2.34 -2.25
CA ILE A 2 10.12 -3.63 -2.64
C ILE A 2 8.97 -3.34 -3.60
N LYS A 3 8.99 -3.98 -4.76
CA LYS A 3 7.87 -3.94 -5.72
C LYS A 3 7.01 -5.17 -5.47
N VAL A 4 5.71 -4.98 -5.26
CA VAL A 4 4.75 -6.05 -4.99
C VAL A 4 3.59 -5.95 -5.96
N ASN A 5 3.16 -7.09 -6.46
CA ASN A 5 1.91 -7.21 -7.20
C ASN A 5 0.85 -7.70 -6.23
N ILE A 6 -0.06 -6.81 -5.85
CA ILE A 6 -1.07 -7.12 -4.85
C ILE A 6 -2.25 -7.82 -5.54
N LEU A 7 -2.56 -9.02 -5.07
CA LEU A 7 -3.72 -9.82 -5.48
C LEU A 7 -4.77 -9.97 -4.36
N ASN A 8 -4.38 -9.67 -3.12
CA ASN A 8 -5.25 -9.62 -1.95
C ASN A 8 -4.92 -8.35 -1.16
N LEU A 9 -5.60 -7.25 -1.52
CA LEU A 9 -5.34 -5.95 -0.90
C LEU A 9 -5.72 -5.91 0.58
N ASN A 10 -6.86 -6.50 0.97
CA ASN A 10 -7.30 -6.52 2.36
C ASN A 10 -6.27 -7.24 3.27
N GLY A 11 -5.82 -8.43 2.85
CA GLY A 11 -4.77 -9.16 3.55
C GLY A 11 -3.47 -8.35 3.67
N PHE A 12 -3.07 -7.67 2.60
CA PHE A 12 -1.90 -6.79 2.61
C PHE A 12 -2.07 -5.63 3.62
N LEU A 13 -3.17 -4.88 3.54
CA LEU A 13 -3.42 -3.74 4.42
C LEU A 13 -3.50 -4.14 5.90
N LYS A 14 -4.06 -5.32 6.18
CA LYS A 14 -4.05 -5.90 7.53
C LYS A 14 -2.63 -6.07 8.07
N VAL A 15 -1.70 -6.60 7.27
CA VAL A 15 -0.29 -6.74 7.65
C VAL A 15 0.37 -5.37 7.83
N ILE A 16 0.14 -4.44 6.90
CA ILE A 16 0.67 -3.07 6.99
C ILE A 16 0.23 -2.37 8.29
N ASN A 17 -1.02 -2.57 8.71
CA ASN A 17 -1.56 -1.96 9.92
C ASN A 17 -0.99 -2.56 11.23
N GLN A 18 -0.42 -3.77 11.17
CA GLN A 18 0.28 -4.42 12.27
C GLN A 18 1.75 -3.98 12.40
N CYS A 19 2.32 -3.32 11.41
CA CYS A 19 3.68 -2.79 11.52
C CYS A 19 3.78 -1.72 12.62
N HIS A 20 4.83 -1.81 13.45
CA HIS A 20 5.17 -0.78 14.44
C HIS A 20 5.60 0.53 13.74
N GLY A 21 6.46 0.39 12.72
CA GLY A 21 6.98 1.50 11.94
C GLY A 21 6.11 1.91 10.76
N ARG A 22 6.56 2.93 10.02
CA ARG A 22 5.87 3.44 8.84
C ARG A 22 6.19 2.58 7.62
N VAL A 23 5.15 2.22 6.88
CA VAL A 23 5.29 1.70 5.52
C VAL A 23 4.92 2.82 4.56
N MET A 24 5.85 3.17 3.68
CA MET A 24 5.67 4.24 2.71
C MET A 24 5.43 3.64 1.33
N MET A 25 4.35 4.03 0.67
CA MET A 25 4.23 3.91 -0.78
C MET A 25 5.17 4.90 -1.46
N VAL A 26 5.81 4.48 -2.55
CA VAL A 26 6.76 5.26 -3.32
C VAL A 26 6.26 5.40 -4.76
N SER A 27 6.05 6.64 -5.22
CA SER A 27 5.68 6.90 -6.61
C SER A 27 6.90 6.75 -7.56
N PRO A 28 6.69 6.64 -8.88
CA PRO A 28 7.78 6.62 -9.86
C PRO A 28 8.71 7.85 -9.74
N GLU A 29 8.16 9.00 -9.36
CA GLU A 29 8.89 10.26 -9.14
C GLU A 29 9.57 10.33 -7.76
N GLY A 30 9.51 9.25 -6.97
CA GLY A 30 10.15 9.14 -5.67
C GLY A 30 9.38 9.77 -4.51
N ARG A 31 8.16 10.27 -4.73
CA ARG A 31 7.31 10.80 -3.63
C ARG A 31 6.91 9.67 -2.69
N LYS A 32 6.92 9.94 -1.39
CA LYS A 32 6.65 8.95 -0.34
C LYS A 32 5.39 9.31 0.42
N ILE A 33 4.44 8.39 0.51
CA ILE A 33 3.19 8.56 1.26
C ILE A 33 3.07 7.44 2.28
N ASN A 34 2.86 7.78 3.55
CA ASN A 34 2.65 6.78 4.59
C ASN A 34 1.30 6.09 4.38
N ILE A 35 1.29 4.77 4.40
CA ILE A 35 0.06 3.96 4.31
C ILE A 35 -0.31 3.27 5.61
N THR A 36 0.59 3.20 6.61
CA THR A 36 0.29 2.56 7.90
C THR A 36 -0.84 3.29 8.62
N ARG A 37 -1.97 2.60 8.85
CA ARG A 37 -3.17 3.10 9.55
C ARG A 37 -3.76 4.39 8.96
N ARG A 38 -3.51 4.67 7.67
CA ARG A 38 -4.06 5.85 6.96
C ARG A 38 -5.33 5.45 6.22
N TYR A 39 -6.40 5.18 6.96
CA TYR A 39 -7.62 4.53 6.44
C TYR A 39 -8.25 5.25 5.23
N LEU A 40 -8.31 6.58 5.21
CA LEU A 40 -8.83 7.32 4.05
C LEU A 40 -8.03 7.02 2.76
N LEU A 41 -6.71 6.91 2.87
CA LEU A 41 -5.86 6.54 1.75
C LEU A 41 -6.01 5.05 1.41
N GLN A 42 -6.20 4.18 2.41
CA GLN A 42 -6.43 2.76 2.20
C GLN A 42 -7.75 2.50 1.46
N ASN A 43 -8.82 3.22 1.78
CA ASN A 43 -10.09 3.15 1.06
C ASN A 43 -9.94 3.55 -0.41
N GLU A 44 -9.11 4.56 -0.70
CA GLU A 44 -8.82 4.94 -2.09
C GLU A 44 -8.00 3.87 -2.82
N LEU A 45 -7.10 3.16 -2.12
CA LEU A 45 -6.39 2.01 -2.69
C LEU A 45 -7.33 0.83 -2.97
N GLU A 46 -8.34 0.61 -2.11
CA GLU A 46 -9.38 -0.39 -2.32
C GLU A 46 -10.19 -0.08 -3.56
N ARG A 47 -10.65 1.17 -3.71
CA ARG A 47 -11.34 1.63 -4.91
C ARG A 47 -10.51 1.41 -6.19
N GLN A 48 -9.22 1.78 -6.16
CA GLN A 48 -8.32 1.58 -7.30
C GLN A 48 -8.05 0.10 -7.60
N PHE A 49 -8.02 -0.75 -6.58
CA PHE A 49 -7.83 -2.20 -6.75
C PHE A 49 -9.03 -2.84 -7.43
N GLU A 50 -10.25 -2.45 -7.04
CA GLU A 50 -11.50 -2.89 -7.68
C GLU A 50 -11.57 -2.41 -9.14
N GLU A 51 -11.30 -1.12 -9.40
CA GLU A 51 -11.29 -0.53 -10.75
C GLU A 51 -10.29 -1.20 -11.70
N ARG A 52 -9.20 -1.78 -11.17
CA ARG A 52 -8.15 -2.47 -11.93
C ARG A 52 -8.35 -3.98 -12.04
N GLY A 53 -9.51 -4.50 -11.66
CA GLY A 53 -9.81 -5.93 -11.76
C GLY A 53 -9.12 -6.78 -10.71
N ASN A 54 -9.04 -6.27 -9.48
CA ASN A 54 -8.40 -6.94 -8.33
C ASN A 54 -6.89 -7.16 -8.51
N PHE A 55 -6.21 -6.15 -9.08
CA PHE A 55 -4.77 -6.14 -9.27
C PHE A 55 -4.20 -4.74 -9.04
N LEU A 56 -3.21 -4.62 -8.14
CA LEU A 56 -2.56 -3.33 -7.87
C LEU A 56 -1.04 -3.49 -7.67
N PRO A 57 -0.20 -3.02 -8.62
CA PRO A 57 1.24 -3.01 -8.45
C PRO A 57 1.64 -1.82 -7.57
N LEU A 58 2.36 -2.07 -6.49
CA LEU A 58 2.84 -1.03 -5.56
C LEU A 58 4.35 -1.13 -5.35
N SER A 59 4.98 0.03 -5.18
CA SER A 59 6.34 0.13 -4.65
C SER A 59 6.28 0.60 -3.20
N VAL A 60 6.83 -0.18 -2.28
CA VAL A 60 6.81 0.13 -0.85
C VAL A 60 8.21 0.16 -0.24
N ARG A 61 8.33 0.94 0.84
CA ARG A 61 9.53 1.00 1.67
C ARG A 61 9.14 0.92 3.14
N PHE A 62 9.74 -0.04 3.83
CA PHE A 62 9.59 -0.25 5.26
C PHE A 62 10.63 0.56 6.01
N PHE A 63 10.21 1.21 7.08
CA PHE A 63 11.09 1.83 8.06
C PHE A 63 10.77 1.18 9.40
N GLN A 64 11.68 0.33 9.88
CA GLN A 64 11.60 -0.25 11.23
C GLN A 64 12.09 0.78 12.25
#